data_AF-A0A519T0K3-F1
#
_entry.id   AF-A0A519T0K3-F1
#
_cell.length_a   1.000
_cell.length_b   1.000
_cell.length_c   1.000
_cell.angle_alpha   90.00
_cell.angle_beta   90.00
_cell.angle_gamma   90.00
#
_symmetry.space_group_name_H-M   'P 1'
#
loop_
_entity.id
_entity.type
_entity.pdbx_description
1 polymer ?
#
loop_
_entity_poly.entity_id
_entity_poly.type
_entity_poly.pdbx_seq_one_letter_code
_entity_poly.pdbx_strand_id
1 'polypeptide(L)'
;MHFTSFRPWLVPVAASLLLASCQGQSTTATETAAGGQPTEAAPTDTASVPTPNDGITPALLAQHIKVLASDEFQGRRPFTVGEEKATTYLANEFKKLGLQP
;
A
#
# COMPACT_ATOMS: atom_id res chain seq x y z
N MET A 1 -3.23 -26.79 61.60
CA MET A 1 -3.52 -27.02 60.16
C MET A 1 -4.00 -25.69 59.60
N HIS A 2 -3.22 -25.13 58.68
CA HIS A 2 -3.13 -23.69 58.44
C HIS A 2 -4.37 -23.06 57.80
N PHE A 3 -4.64 -21.87 58.31
CA PHE A 3 -5.57 -20.83 57.88
C PHE A 3 -5.09 -20.20 56.56
N THR A 4 -5.98 -20.07 55.57
CA THR A 4 -5.93 -19.17 54.39
C THR A 4 -7.21 -19.48 53.59
N SER A 5 -8.35 -18.81 53.73
CA SER A 5 -8.61 -17.36 53.61
C SER A 5 -7.81 -16.76 52.45
N PHE A 6 -8.41 -16.63 51.25
CA PHE A 6 -8.23 -15.47 50.37
C PHE A 6 -9.19 -15.50 49.15
N ARG A 7 -10.30 -14.75 49.29
CA ARG A 7 -11.08 -13.97 48.31
C ARG A 7 -11.50 -14.58 46.94
N PRO A 8 -12.80 -14.86 46.75
CA PRO A 8 -13.41 -15.23 45.45
C PRO A 8 -13.73 -13.98 44.58
N TRP A 9 -12.86 -12.97 44.59
CA TRP A 9 -13.03 -11.72 43.84
C TRP A 9 -11.82 -11.47 42.94
N LEU A 10 -11.62 -12.35 41.96
CA LEU A 10 -10.53 -12.24 40.98
C LEU A 10 -10.91 -12.89 39.63
N VAL A 11 -12.18 -12.79 39.24
CA VAL A 11 -12.69 -13.35 37.98
C VAL A 11 -13.10 -12.31 36.90
N PRO A 12 -13.31 -11.00 37.15
CA PRO A 12 -13.68 -10.08 36.07
C PRO A 12 -12.55 -9.13 35.62
N VAL A 13 -11.31 -9.61 35.43
CA VAL A 13 -10.20 -8.76 34.90
C VAL A 13 -9.74 -9.19 33.50
N ALA A 14 -10.04 -10.41 33.04
CA ALA A 14 -9.54 -10.90 31.75
C ALA A 14 -10.31 -10.37 30.51
N ALA A 15 -11.46 -9.74 30.67
CA ALA A 15 -12.30 -9.30 29.55
C ALA A 15 -12.00 -7.88 29.01
N SER A 16 -11.14 -7.10 29.68
CA SER A 16 -10.88 -5.70 29.29
C SER A 16 -9.54 -5.48 28.56
N LEU A 17 -8.71 -6.51 28.39
CA LEU A 17 -7.38 -6.38 27.77
C LEU A 17 -7.34 -6.56 26.25
N LEU A 18 -8.47 -6.91 25.61
CA LEU A 18 -8.52 -7.16 24.14
C LEU A 18 -8.85 -5.92 23.29
N LEU A 19 -9.22 -4.79 23.88
CA LEU A 19 -9.56 -3.57 23.13
C LEU A 19 -8.44 -2.51 23.07
N ALA A 20 -7.32 -2.71 23.77
CA ALA A 20 -6.19 -1.77 23.79
C ALA A 20 -5.03 -2.16 22.85
N SER A 21 -5.22 -3.15 21.97
CA SER A 21 -4.16 -3.60 21.05
C SER A 21 -4.17 -2.89 19.68
N CYS A 22 -5.03 -1.91 19.44
CA CYS A 22 -5.04 -1.12 18.20
C CYS A 22 -4.48 0.30 18.36
N GLN A 23 -3.80 0.61 19.46
CA GLN A 23 -3.08 1.87 19.62
C GLN A 23 -1.69 1.67 20.25
N GLY A 24 -0.74 1.23 19.42
CA GLY A 24 0.69 1.55 19.60
C GLY A 24 1.59 0.45 20.14
N GLN A 25 2.45 -0.09 19.27
CA GLN A 25 3.85 -0.39 19.62
C GLN A 25 4.71 -0.39 18.36
N SER A 26 5.36 0.74 18.11
CA SER A 26 6.67 0.76 17.45
C SER A 26 7.72 0.20 18.43
N THR A 27 8.76 -0.44 17.86
CA THR A 27 10.15 -0.68 18.40
C THR A 27 10.35 -1.75 19.48
N THR A 28 11.37 -2.64 19.58
CA THR A 28 12.66 -2.96 18.87
C THR A 28 13.24 -4.24 19.58
N ALA A 29 13.93 -5.21 18.95
CA ALA A 29 15.41 -5.35 18.83
C ALA A 29 15.73 -6.79 18.32
N THR A 30 16.53 -7.09 17.28
CA THR A 30 17.99 -6.94 17.04
C THR A 30 18.73 -8.29 17.17
N GLU A 31 19.22 -8.83 16.03
CA GLU A 31 20.52 -9.51 15.82
C GLU A 31 20.64 -9.84 14.30
N THR A 32 21.69 -9.64 13.49
CA THR A 32 22.96 -8.89 13.53
C THR A 32 23.51 -8.85 12.09
N ALA A 33 23.89 -7.64 11.66
CA ALA A 33 24.91 -7.21 10.70
C ALA A 33 25.31 -8.05 9.45
N ALA A 34 24.95 -7.52 8.27
CA ALA A 34 25.88 -7.00 7.25
C ALA A 34 25.03 -6.08 6.35
N GLY A 35 25.21 -4.77 6.30
CA GLY A 35 26.40 -4.10 5.78
C GLY A 35 26.03 -3.52 4.41
N GLY A 36 25.76 -2.21 4.37
CA GLY A 36 25.58 -1.45 3.12
C GLY A 36 24.20 -0.81 2.97
N GLN A 37 24.08 0.43 3.45
CA GLN A 37 23.33 1.44 2.71
C GLN A 37 23.99 1.57 1.33
N PRO A 38 23.20 1.47 0.27
CA PRO A 38 23.21 2.56 -0.69
C PRO A 38 22.17 3.58 -0.24
N THR A 39 22.66 4.74 0.19
CA THR A 39 22.03 5.98 -0.22
C THR A 39 22.14 6.01 -1.74
N GLU A 40 21.26 5.26 -2.40
CA GLU A 40 20.99 5.45 -3.82
C GLU A 40 20.16 6.73 -3.84
N ALA A 41 20.83 7.85 -4.09
CA ALA A 41 20.14 9.06 -4.52
C ALA A 41 19.26 8.62 -5.70
N ALA A 42 17.94 8.58 -5.48
CA ALA A 42 17.00 8.38 -6.57
C ALA A 42 17.39 9.37 -7.67
N PRO A 43 17.58 8.94 -8.93
CA PRO A 43 17.86 9.87 -10.00
C PRO A 43 16.74 10.90 -9.99
N THR A 44 17.10 12.13 -9.66
CA THR A 44 16.26 13.31 -9.83
C THR A 44 16.20 13.60 -11.33
N ASP A 45 15.71 12.65 -12.12
CA ASP A 45 15.13 12.89 -13.44
C ASP A 45 13.73 13.49 -13.26
N THR A 46 13.58 14.40 -12.30
CA THR A 46 12.54 15.41 -12.35
C THR A 46 12.96 16.40 -13.42
N ALA A 47 12.90 15.95 -14.69
CA ALA A 47 12.64 16.86 -15.77
C ALA A 47 11.46 17.72 -15.29
N SER A 48 11.65 19.03 -15.20
CA SER A 48 10.57 19.96 -14.90
C SER A 48 9.63 19.94 -16.10
N VAL A 49 8.77 18.93 -16.13
CA VAL A 49 7.64 18.88 -17.03
C VAL A 49 6.74 20.03 -16.59
N PRO A 50 6.43 21.00 -17.45
CA PRO A 50 5.48 22.03 -17.10
C PRO A 50 4.17 21.32 -16.75
N THR A 51 3.76 21.40 -15.48
CA THR A 51 2.49 20.85 -15.02
C THR A 51 1.40 21.53 -15.85
N PRO A 52 0.64 20.78 -16.68
CA PRO A 52 -0.49 21.35 -17.39
C PRO A 52 -1.40 22.03 -16.37
N ASN A 53 -2.00 23.18 -16.72
CA ASN A 53 -2.83 23.95 -15.79
C ASN A 53 -4.02 23.14 -15.22
N ASP A 54 -4.33 21.99 -15.82
CA ASP A 54 -5.39 21.07 -15.43
C ASP A 54 -4.91 19.87 -14.59
N GLY A 55 -3.60 19.71 -14.36
CA GLY A 55 -2.98 18.79 -13.38
C GLY A 55 -3.53 17.35 -13.31
N ILE A 56 -3.32 16.69 -12.16
CA ILE A 56 -3.98 15.43 -11.83
C ILE A 56 -5.33 15.77 -11.17
N THR A 57 -6.44 15.45 -11.83
CA THR A 57 -7.79 15.65 -11.26
C THR A 57 -8.42 14.32 -10.81
N PRO A 58 -9.26 14.32 -9.75
CA PRO A 58 -9.98 13.13 -9.32
C PRO A 58 -10.89 12.56 -10.42
N ALA A 59 -11.50 13.43 -11.24
CA ALA A 59 -12.41 13.01 -12.30
C ALA A 59 -11.68 12.25 -13.42
N LEU A 60 -10.52 12.76 -13.86
CA LEU A 60 -9.67 12.10 -14.85
C LEU A 60 -9.18 10.74 -14.33
N LEU A 61 -8.69 10.71 -13.08
CA LEU A 61 -8.23 9.47 -12.47
C LEU A 61 -9.37 8.43 -12.37
N ALA A 62 -10.56 8.85 -11.93
CA ALA A 62 -11.73 7.99 -11.84
C ALA A 62 -12.14 7.40 -13.20
N GLN A 63 -11.99 8.16 -14.29
CA GLN A 63 -12.24 7.66 -15.65
C GLN A 63 -11.33 6.49 -15.99
N HIS A 64 -10.01 6.63 -15.80
CA HIS A 64 -9.07 5.55 -16.11
C HIS A 64 -9.24 4.35 -15.18
N ILE A 65 -9.52 4.56 -13.89
CA ILE A 65 -9.81 3.47 -12.94
C ILE A 65 -11.03 2.68 -13.41
N LYS A 66 -12.12 3.36 -13.82
CA LYS A 66 -13.34 2.70 -14.28
C LYS A 66 -13.08 1.78 -15.48
N VAL A 67 -12.26 2.24 -16.44
CA VAL A 67 -11.88 1.42 -17.60
C VAL A 67 -11.06 0.21 -17.17
N LEU A 68 -9.99 0.42 -16.41
CA LEU A 68 -9.07 -0.65 -15.98
C LEU A 68 -9.70 -1.66 -15.01
N ALA A 69 -10.76 -1.28 -14.31
CA ALA A 69 -11.51 -2.13 -13.38
C ALA A 69 -12.73 -2.80 -14.04
N SER A 70 -12.99 -2.55 -15.32
CA SER A 70 -14.10 -3.19 -16.03
C SER A 70 -13.86 -4.67 -16.28
N ASP A 71 -14.95 -5.43 -16.41
CA ASP A 71 -14.91 -6.87 -16.66
C ASP A 71 -14.20 -7.22 -17.99
N GLU A 72 -14.17 -6.28 -18.95
CA GLU A 72 -13.47 -6.45 -20.23
C GLU A 72 -11.96 -6.72 -20.05
N PHE A 73 -11.37 -6.21 -18.96
CA PHE A 73 -9.96 -6.40 -18.62
C PHE A 73 -9.70 -7.72 -17.87
N GLN A 74 -10.73 -8.50 -17.51
CA GLN A 74 -10.61 -9.90 -17.05
C GLN A 74 -9.65 -10.13 -15.84
N GLY A 75 -9.29 -9.07 -15.12
CA GLY A 75 -8.28 -9.10 -14.05
C GLY A 75 -6.84 -8.98 -14.57
N ARG A 76 -5.95 -8.33 -13.80
CA ARG A 76 -4.61 -7.92 -14.24
C ARG A 76 -3.49 -8.75 -13.60
N ARG A 77 -3.71 -10.07 -13.49
CA ARG A 77 -2.68 -10.97 -12.96
C ARG A 77 -1.57 -11.16 -14.00
N PRO A 78 -0.30 -11.35 -13.59
CA PRO A 78 0.77 -11.66 -14.53
C PRO A 78 0.45 -12.88 -15.40
N PHE A 79 0.93 -12.85 -16.64
CA PHE A 79 0.77 -13.89 -17.66
C PHE A 79 -0.69 -14.18 -18.00
N THR A 80 -1.52 -13.13 -18.12
CA THR A 80 -2.93 -13.26 -18.51
C THR A 80 -3.31 -12.29 -19.61
N VAL A 81 -4.40 -12.60 -20.33
CA VAL A 81 -4.99 -11.70 -21.35
C VAL A 81 -5.33 -10.32 -20.75
N GLY A 82 -5.71 -10.27 -19.49
CA GLY A 82 -6.03 -9.02 -18.82
C GLY A 82 -4.81 -8.13 -18.53
N GLU A 83 -3.64 -8.73 -18.32
CA GLU A 83 -2.38 -8.00 -18.29
C GLU A 83 -2.10 -7.36 -19.65
N GLU A 84 -2.14 -8.13 -20.74
CA GLU A 84 -1.88 -7.64 -22.11
C GLU A 84 -2.80 -6.47 -22.48
N LYS A 85 -4.08 -6.55 -22.09
CA LYS A 85 -5.05 -5.46 -22.27
C LYS A 85 -4.68 -4.23 -21.45
N ALA A 86 -4.32 -4.41 -20.18
CA ALA A 86 -3.95 -3.32 -19.29
C ALA A 86 -2.68 -2.59 -19.76
N THR A 87 -1.64 -3.34 -20.14
CA THR A 87 -0.39 -2.77 -20.64
C THR A 87 -0.58 -2.05 -21.98
N THR A 88 -1.35 -2.65 -22.89
CA THR A 88 -1.71 -2.01 -24.17
C THR A 88 -2.47 -0.70 -23.96
N TYR A 89 -3.43 -0.69 -23.03
CA TYR A 89 -4.18 0.52 -22.70
C TYR A 89 -3.26 1.64 -22.17
N LEU A 90 -2.39 1.33 -21.20
CA LEU A 90 -1.44 2.30 -20.64
C LEU A 90 -0.47 2.82 -21.70
N ALA A 91 0.09 1.93 -22.53
CA ALA A 91 0.96 2.31 -23.63
C ALA A 91 0.25 3.25 -24.62
N ASN A 92 -1.03 3.00 -24.91
CA ASN A 92 -1.82 3.87 -25.79
C ASN A 92 -2.12 5.24 -25.14
N GLU A 93 -2.43 5.30 -23.85
CA GLU A 93 -2.59 6.58 -23.14
C GLU A 93 -1.30 7.40 -23.15
N PHE A 94 -0.14 6.78 -22.92
CA PHE A 94 1.14 7.47 -23.02
C PHE A 94 1.45 7.94 -24.44
N LYS A 95 1.15 7.14 -25.47
CA LYS A 95 1.28 7.56 -26.87
C LYS A 95 0.39 8.76 -27.20
N LYS A 96 -0.84 8.82 -26.68
CA LYS A 96 -1.75 9.97 -26.87
C LYS A 96 -1.17 11.25 -26.28
N LEU A 97 -0.38 11.13 -25.21
CA LEU A 97 0.37 12.23 -24.60
C LEU A 97 1.69 12.55 -25.33
N GLY A 98 2.03 11.84 -26.40
CA GLY A 98 3.27 12.01 -27.16
C GLY A 98 4.51 11.40 -26.50
N LEU A 99 4.33 10.54 -25.49
CA LEU A 99 5.42 9.87 -24.79
C LEU A 99 5.81 8.56 -25.48
N GLN A 100 7.07 8.14 -25.30
CA GLN A 100 7.52 6.81 -25.69
C GLN A 100 7.14 5.81 -24.58
N PRO A 101 6.33 4.79 -24.89
CA PRO A 101 5.87 3.79 -23.94
C PRO A 101 6.87 2.66 -23.71
#